data_AF-A0A0S3R2U3-F1
#
_entry.id   AF-A0A0S3R2U3-F1
#
_cell.length_a   1.000
_cell.length_b   1.000
_cell.length_c   1.000
_cell.angle_alpha   90.00
_cell.angle_beta   90.00
_cell.angle_gamma   90.00
#
_symmetry.space_group_name_H-M   'P 1'
#
loop_
_entity.id
_entity.type
_entity.pdbx_description
1 polymer ?
#
loop_
_entity_poly.entity_id
_entity_poly.type
_entity_poly.pdbx_seq_one_letter_code
_entity_poly.pdbx_strand_id
1 'polypeptide(L)'
;MGASHSQEEQQFQLQSQHHQQQQQQPQPHEPARRESWSLSPEGNTKSSKNTTKTQSSMPVKPWNFQGPIPHNYEHILKDADSPVANSSNWGNLLDQLYAGVFLAHKTKKYWVEKKSNSNCFVVYARALSITWAENQNYWTWEQKKEESCYVCCSGSMIELAKLKRVCWLEVHGKFDIGMVSPGVLYQVSFIVMLKDSAEGWEIPINVRLVLPGGRKQEQRENLMDKSRERWIEIRVGEFVASEKDAGQMEISMYEYEGGMWKTGLIIQGLSIKPNN
;
A
#
# COMPACT_ATOMS: atom_id res chain seq x y z
N MET A 1 24.65 -25.29 42.29
CA MET A 1 23.95 -24.86 41.07
C MET A 1 22.68 -25.68 40.98
N GLY A 2 21.49 -25.06 41.04
CA GLY A 2 20.22 -25.82 41.00
C GLY A 2 18.96 -25.11 41.52
N ALA A 3 18.95 -23.78 41.66
CA ALA A 3 17.81 -23.06 42.24
C ALA A 3 17.10 -22.05 41.30
N SER A 4 17.58 -21.79 40.07
CA SER A 4 16.90 -20.84 39.16
C SER A 4 15.90 -21.50 38.20
N HIS A 5 16.06 -22.79 37.89
CA HIS A 5 15.21 -23.48 36.92
C HIS A 5 13.77 -23.71 37.42
N SER A 6 13.56 -23.76 38.75
CA SER A 6 12.24 -24.02 39.32
C SER A 6 11.34 -22.77 39.38
N GLN A 7 11.90 -21.57 39.27
CA GLN A 7 11.12 -20.33 39.30
C GLN A 7 10.53 -19.98 37.93
N GLU A 8 11.28 -20.24 36.84
CA GLU A 8 10.79 -20.05 35.48
C GLU A 8 9.66 -21.04 35.13
N GLU A 9 9.77 -22.31 35.55
CA GLU A 9 8.71 -23.31 35.32
C GLU A 9 7.41 -22.97 36.07
N GLN A 10 7.50 -22.43 37.28
CA GLN A 10 6.33 -21.96 38.03
C GLN A 10 5.66 -20.76 37.36
N GLN A 11 6.44 -19.87 36.75
CA GLN A 11 5.92 -18.70 36.04
C GLN A 11 5.19 -19.09 34.73
N PHE A 12 5.70 -20.10 34.00
CA PHE A 12 5.04 -20.65 32.82
C PHE A 12 3.72 -21.38 33.15
N GLN A 13 3.65 -22.08 34.29
CA GLN A 13 2.41 -22.73 34.73
C GLN A 13 1.33 -21.74 35.15
N LEU A 14 1.70 -20.67 35.86
CA LEU A 14 0.77 -19.60 36.25
C LEU A 14 0.21 -18.85 35.03
N GLN A 15 1.04 -18.60 34.01
CA GLN A 15 0.58 -17.97 32.75
C GLN A 15 -0.36 -18.88 31.95
N SER A 16 -0.12 -20.20 31.95
CA SER A 16 -0.99 -21.16 31.25
C SER A 16 -2.36 -21.28 31.92
N GLN A 17 -2.44 -21.26 33.25
CA GLN A 17 -3.72 -21.29 33.98
C GLN A 17 -4.55 -20.02 33.75
N HIS A 18 -3.89 -18.85 33.69
CA HIS A 18 -4.57 -17.58 33.39
C HIS A 18 -5.16 -17.54 31.96
N HIS A 19 -4.51 -18.20 31.00
CA HIS A 19 -4.99 -18.29 29.62
C HIS A 19 -6.21 -19.24 29.49
N GLN A 20 -6.28 -20.29 30.31
CA GLN A 20 -7.43 -21.20 30.34
C GLN A 20 -8.69 -20.59 30.97
N GLN A 21 -8.56 -19.68 31.94
CA GLN A 21 -9.72 -19.01 32.56
C GLN A 21 -10.34 -17.92 31.68
N GLN A 22 -9.61 -17.34 30.71
CA GLN A 22 -10.18 -16.33 29.80
C GLN A 22 -10.99 -16.91 28.64
N GLN A 23 -10.95 -18.23 28.42
CA GLN A 23 -11.74 -18.89 27.36
C GLN A 23 -13.17 -19.29 27.79
N GLN A 24 -13.60 -18.96 29.02
CA GLN A 24 -14.94 -19.30 29.54
C GLN A 24 -15.80 -18.07 29.86
N GLN A 25 -15.98 -17.15 28.91
CA GLN A 25 -17.07 -16.16 28.98
C GLN A 25 -18.16 -16.45 27.94
N PRO A 26 -19.45 -16.46 28.33
CA PRO A 26 -20.55 -16.82 27.45
C PRO A 26 -20.93 -15.71 26.45
N GLN A 27 -21.29 -16.12 25.23
CA GLN A 27 -21.79 -15.29 24.14
C GLN A 27 -23.12 -14.61 24.50
N PRO A 28 -23.36 -13.33 24.14
CA PRO A 28 -24.66 -12.71 24.30
C PRO A 28 -25.65 -13.14 23.20
N HIS A 29 -26.87 -13.43 23.64
CA HIS A 29 -28.01 -13.93 22.89
C HIS A 29 -28.56 -12.98 21.80
N GLU A 30 -28.99 -13.59 20.69
CA GLU A 30 -29.82 -13.04 19.63
C GLU A 30 -31.31 -13.03 20.04
N PRO A 31 -32.11 -11.99 19.76
CA PRO A 31 -33.56 -12.09 19.81
C PRO A 31 -34.18 -12.16 18.41
N ALA A 32 -35.13 -13.10 18.31
CA ALA A 32 -35.85 -13.49 17.11
C ALA A 32 -36.88 -12.47 16.59
N ARG A 33 -37.00 -12.52 15.26
CA ARG A 33 -38.16 -12.29 14.37
C ARG A 33 -39.54 -12.06 15.03
N ARG A 34 -40.25 -11.03 14.54
CA ARG A 34 -41.73 -11.05 14.38
C ARG A 34 -42.18 -10.31 13.11
N GLU A 35 -43.28 -10.78 12.55
CA GLU A 35 -43.69 -10.68 11.15
C GLU A 35 -44.63 -9.49 10.81
N SER A 36 -44.52 -9.06 9.54
CA SER A 36 -45.57 -8.79 8.55
C SER A 36 -46.79 -7.95 8.91
N TRP A 37 -46.90 -6.76 8.30
CA TRP A 37 -48.16 -6.19 7.81
C TRP A 37 -47.97 -5.64 6.39
N SER A 38 -48.40 -6.43 5.40
CA SER A 38 -48.73 -5.99 4.04
C SER A 38 -50.04 -5.22 4.07
N LEU A 39 -50.19 -4.19 3.23
CA LEU A 39 -51.45 -3.81 2.56
C LEU A 39 -51.15 -2.69 1.53
N SER A 40 -51.28 -3.00 0.24
CA SER A 40 -51.74 -2.05 -0.79
C SER A 40 -53.28 -2.12 -0.84
N PRO A 41 -54.00 -1.12 -1.41
CA PRO A 41 -54.24 -1.17 -2.85
C PRO A 41 -54.37 0.18 -3.60
N GLU A 42 -53.97 0.11 -4.87
CA GLU A 42 -54.60 0.61 -6.10
C GLU A 42 -55.21 2.03 -6.23
N GLY A 43 -54.83 2.66 -7.36
CA GLY A 43 -55.75 3.39 -8.23
C GLY A 43 -55.59 4.92 -8.26
N ASN A 44 -54.98 5.46 -9.33
CA ASN A 44 -55.74 5.95 -10.49
C ASN A 44 -54.84 6.80 -11.42
N THR A 45 -54.89 6.42 -12.69
CA THR A 45 -54.50 7.14 -13.91
C THR A 45 -54.80 8.64 -13.91
N LYS A 46 -53.85 9.45 -14.39
CA LYS A 46 -54.13 10.60 -15.26
C LYS A 46 -52.91 10.95 -16.13
N SER A 47 -53.15 10.82 -17.43
CA SER A 47 -52.32 11.23 -18.56
C SER A 47 -51.93 12.70 -18.47
N SER A 48 -50.65 13.02 -18.70
CA SER A 48 -50.26 14.31 -19.24
C SER A 48 -49.10 14.14 -20.20
N LYS A 49 -49.39 14.44 -21.46
CA LYS A 49 -48.45 14.45 -22.59
C LYS A 49 -47.37 15.50 -22.31
N ASN A 50 -46.11 15.09 -22.22
CA ASN A 50 -45.00 16.01 -22.43
C ASN A 50 -44.13 15.50 -23.57
N THR A 51 -43.95 16.42 -24.51
CA THR A 51 -43.34 16.34 -25.82
C THR A 51 -41.89 15.88 -25.77
N THR A 52 -41.58 14.89 -26.59
CA THR A 52 -40.24 14.44 -26.94
C THR A 52 -39.40 15.62 -27.43
N LYS A 53 -38.44 16.07 -26.64
CA LYS A 53 -37.25 16.77 -27.15
C LYS A 53 -36.13 15.76 -27.20
N THR A 54 -35.97 15.15 -28.37
CA THR A 54 -34.75 14.44 -28.76
C THR A 54 -33.60 15.45 -28.68
N GLN A 55 -32.82 15.41 -27.59
CA GLN A 55 -31.50 16.01 -27.59
C GLN A 55 -30.67 15.18 -28.57
N SER A 56 -30.41 15.73 -29.75
CA SER A 56 -29.41 15.18 -30.66
C SER A 56 -28.07 15.18 -29.93
N SER A 57 -27.62 14.02 -29.50
CA SER A 57 -26.23 13.79 -29.13
C SER A 57 -25.39 14.05 -30.37
N MET A 58 -24.59 15.12 -30.36
CA MET A 58 -23.58 15.32 -31.39
C MET A 58 -22.65 14.10 -31.40
N PRO A 59 -22.23 13.61 -32.58
CA PRO A 59 -21.22 12.57 -32.64
C PRO A 59 -19.95 13.12 -32.00
N VAL A 60 -19.53 12.54 -30.88
CA VAL A 60 -18.22 12.78 -30.29
C VAL A 60 -17.22 12.36 -31.36
N LYS A 61 -16.57 13.34 -32.01
CA LYS A 61 -15.49 13.05 -32.94
C LYS A 61 -14.48 12.18 -32.20
N PRO A 62 -14.09 11.00 -32.72
CA PRO A 62 -13.05 10.20 -32.10
C PRO A 62 -11.81 11.08 -31.99
N TRP A 63 -11.36 11.32 -30.77
CA TRP A 63 -10.09 11.96 -30.55
C TRP A 63 -9.02 10.96 -31.02
N ASN A 64 -8.39 11.25 -32.16
CA ASN A 64 -7.27 10.46 -32.67
C ASN A 64 -6.04 10.77 -31.82
N PHE A 65 -5.88 10.09 -30.69
CA PHE A 65 -4.65 10.17 -29.90
C PHE A 65 -3.48 9.60 -30.69
N GLN A 66 -2.42 10.39 -30.83
CA GLN A 66 -1.18 10.02 -31.54
C GLN A 66 0.04 9.93 -30.60
N GLY A 67 -0.18 9.97 -29.28
CA GLY A 67 0.92 9.84 -28.32
C GLY A 67 1.23 8.38 -27.97
N PRO A 68 2.36 8.12 -27.30
CA PRO A 68 2.72 6.79 -26.85
C PRO A 68 1.75 6.32 -25.75
N ILE A 69 1.27 5.09 -25.87
CA ILE A 69 0.41 4.44 -24.89
C ILE A 69 1.30 3.94 -23.73
N PRO A 70 0.95 4.22 -22.45
CA PRO A 70 1.72 3.70 -21.33
C PRO A 70 1.72 2.17 -21.30
N HIS A 71 2.85 1.58 -20.93
CA HIS A 71 3.05 0.13 -20.98
C HIS A 71 2.03 -0.61 -20.10
N ASN A 72 1.39 -1.66 -20.62
CA ASN A 72 0.45 -2.53 -19.88
C ASN A 72 -0.66 -1.82 -19.09
N TYR A 73 -1.00 -0.55 -19.39
CA TYR A 73 -1.90 0.24 -18.56
C TYR A 73 -3.29 -0.39 -18.41
N GLU A 74 -3.84 -0.98 -19.48
CA GLU A 74 -5.16 -1.65 -19.42
C GLU A 74 -5.17 -2.83 -18.45
N HIS A 75 -4.06 -3.58 -18.38
CA HIS A 75 -3.92 -4.68 -17.44
C HIS A 75 -3.82 -4.15 -16.01
N ILE A 76 -3.02 -3.11 -15.79
CA ILE A 76 -2.81 -2.48 -14.47
C ILE A 76 -4.13 -1.91 -13.92
N LEU A 77 -4.93 -1.29 -14.78
CA LEU A 77 -6.19 -0.65 -14.39
C LEU A 77 -7.34 -1.61 -14.08
N LYS A 78 -7.19 -2.92 -14.31
CA LYS A 78 -8.18 -3.92 -13.89
C LYS A 78 -8.39 -3.94 -12.37
N ASP A 79 -7.35 -3.57 -11.63
CA ASP A 79 -7.36 -3.53 -10.16
C ASP A 79 -7.70 -2.13 -9.61
N ALA A 80 -8.17 -1.19 -10.45
CA ALA A 80 -8.46 0.17 -10.03
C ALA A 80 -9.64 0.26 -9.06
N ASP A 81 -9.46 1.01 -7.97
CA ASP A 81 -10.47 1.16 -6.91
C ASP A 81 -11.62 2.09 -7.29
N SER A 82 -11.51 2.79 -8.42
CA SER A 82 -12.51 3.73 -8.89
C SER A 82 -12.59 3.69 -10.42
N PRO A 83 -13.76 3.99 -11.01
CA PRO A 83 -13.91 4.01 -12.46
C PRO A 83 -12.91 4.98 -13.10
N VAL A 84 -12.11 4.45 -14.02
CA VAL A 84 -11.17 5.22 -14.85
C VAL A 84 -11.81 5.46 -16.22
N ALA A 85 -11.56 6.62 -16.81
CA ALA A 85 -12.01 6.93 -18.16
C ALA A 85 -11.47 5.87 -19.14
N ASN A 86 -12.25 5.55 -20.16
CA ASN A 86 -11.84 4.60 -21.19
C ASN A 86 -11.11 5.31 -22.34
N SER A 87 -10.61 4.52 -23.29
CA SER A 87 -9.88 5.00 -24.46
C SER A 87 -10.70 5.94 -25.37
N SER A 88 -12.04 5.98 -25.24
CA SER A 88 -12.88 6.90 -26.01
C SER A 88 -12.76 8.37 -25.54
N ASN A 89 -12.31 8.59 -24.30
CA ASN A 89 -11.97 9.91 -23.77
C ASN A 89 -10.52 9.95 -23.27
N TRP A 90 -9.62 9.88 -24.25
CA TRP A 90 -8.19 9.76 -23.99
C TRP A 90 -7.59 10.93 -23.19
N GLY A 91 -8.09 12.16 -23.37
CA GLY A 91 -7.61 13.31 -22.61
C GLY A 91 -7.85 13.14 -21.10
N ASN A 92 -9.06 12.76 -20.72
CA ASN A 92 -9.41 12.50 -19.32
C ASN A 92 -8.64 11.31 -18.74
N LEU A 93 -8.49 10.23 -19.53
CA LEU A 93 -7.70 9.06 -19.13
C LEU A 93 -6.25 9.45 -18.82
N LEU A 94 -5.59 10.23 -19.68
CA LEU A 94 -4.22 10.68 -19.41
C LEU A 94 -4.13 11.55 -18.16
N ASP A 95 -5.07 12.47 -17.95
CA ASP A 95 -5.08 13.29 -16.75
C ASP A 95 -5.20 12.43 -15.49
N GLN A 96 -6.03 11.38 -15.51
CA GLN A 96 -6.15 10.41 -14.43
C GLN A 96 -4.87 9.58 -14.24
N LEU A 97 -4.27 9.09 -15.32
CA LEU A 97 -3.02 8.33 -15.27
C LEU A 97 -1.85 9.17 -14.76
N TYR A 98 -1.79 10.46 -15.09
CA TYR A 98 -0.76 11.37 -14.61
C TYR A 98 -0.99 11.82 -13.17
N ALA A 99 -2.24 11.99 -12.74
CA ALA A 99 -2.57 12.29 -11.35
C ALA A 99 -2.39 11.08 -10.43
N GLY A 100 -2.58 9.90 -10.98
CA GLY A 100 -2.41 8.60 -10.35
C GLY A 100 -3.73 7.97 -9.91
N VAL A 101 -3.74 6.64 -9.98
CA VAL A 101 -4.89 5.77 -9.72
C VAL A 101 -4.55 4.84 -8.57
N PHE A 102 -5.44 4.75 -7.59
CA PHE A 102 -5.33 3.75 -6.52
C PHE A 102 -5.77 2.38 -7.01
N LEU A 103 -5.00 1.37 -6.63
CA LEU A 103 -5.22 -0.02 -6.99
C LEU A 103 -5.30 -0.89 -5.74
N ALA A 104 -6.01 -2.02 -5.88
CA ALA A 104 -6.04 -3.10 -4.91
C ALA A 104 -6.37 -2.62 -3.48
N HIS A 105 -7.53 -1.99 -3.31
CA HIS A 105 -8.05 -1.47 -2.04
C HIS A 105 -7.11 -0.43 -1.41
N LYS A 106 -6.59 0.49 -2.23
CA LYS A 106 -5.69 1.59 -1.86
C LYS A 106 -4.35 1.14 -1.28
N THR A 107 -3.97 -0.11 -1.51
CA THR A 107 -2.67 -0.63 -1.07
C THR A 107 -1.57 -0.38 -2.09
N LYS A 108 -1.92 0.03 -3.31
CA LYS A 108 -0.98 0.50 -4.32
C LYS A 108 -1.49 1.78 -4.97
N LYS A 109 -0.56 2.58 -5.49
CA LYS A 109 -0.86 3.69 -6.40
C LYS A 109 -0.01 3.55 -7.65
N TYR A 110 -0.64 3.74 -8.80
CA TYR A 110 -0.02 3.72 -10.11
C TYR A 110 -0.16 5.11 -10.74
N TRP A 111 0.89 5.61 -11.39
CA TRP A 111 0.81 6.79 -12.23
C TRP A 111 1.83 6.71 -13.36
N VAL A 112 1.68 7.57 -14.36
CA VAL A 112 2.62 7.67 -15.48
C VAL A 112 3.44 8.94 -15.33
N GLU A 113 4.76 8.83 -15.45
CA GLU A 113 5.64 9.99 -15.53
C GLU A 113 5.51 10.66 -16.90
N LYS A 114 5.06 11.92 -16.94
CA LYS A 114 4.78 12.66 -18.19
C LYS A 114 5.96 12.75 -19.15
N LYS A 115 7.19 12.88 -18.64
CA LYS A 115 8.39 13.12 -19.47
C LYS A 115 8.84 11.87 -20.21
N SER A 116 8.89 10.75 -19.51
CA SER A 116 9.40 9.47 -20.00
C SER A 116 8.29 8.54 -20.49
N ASN A 117 7.02 8.88 -20.24
CA ASN A 117 5.86 7.99 -20.40
C ASN A 117 6.05 6.64 -19.68
N SER A 118 6.78 6.66 -18.57
CA SER A 118 7.12 5.46 -17.81
C SER A 118 6.18 5.25 -16.64
N ASN A 119 5.83 3.99 -16.40
CA ASN A 119 4.98 3.61 -15.29
C ASN A 119 5.70 3.79 -13.96
N CYS A 120 4.99 4.31 -12.96
CA CYS A 120 5.50 4.52 -11.61
C CYS A 120 4.53 3.92 -10.60
N PHE A 121 5.08 3.46 -9.47
CA PHE A 121 4.30 2.82 -8.43
C PHE A 121 4.71 3.24 -7.03
N VAL A 122 3.72 3.26 -6.14
CA VAL A 122 3.91 3.11 -4.70
C VAL A 122 3.18 1.86 -4.26
N VAL A 123 3.84 1.00 -3.50
CA VAL A 123 3.21 -0.08 -2.72
C VAL A 123 3.16 0.37 -1.27
N TYR A 124 1.98 0.67 -0.75
CA TYR A 124 1.81 1.20 0.60
C TYR A 124 2.07 0.16 1.68
N ALA A 125 2.34 0.63 2.90
CA ALA A 125 2.70 -0.20 4.05
C ALA A 125 1.72 -1.37 4.29
N ARG A 126 0.43 -1.20 4.00
CA ARG A 126 -0.58 -2.26 4.11
C ARG A 126 -0.42 -3.44 3.15
N ALA A 127 0.26 -3.25 2.03
CA ALA A 127 0.64 -4.34 1.12
C ALA A 127 2.01 -4.96 1.45
N LEU A 128 2.71 -4.45 2.48
CA LEU A 128 3.98 -5.00 2.91
C LEU A 128 3.78 -6.05 3.99
N SER A 129 4.68 -7.03 4.04
CA SER A 129 4.80 -7.95 5.16
C SER A 129 5.72 -7.33 6.20
N ILE A 130 5.15 -6.87 7.31
CA ILE A 130 5.89 -6.26 8.42
C ILE A 130 5.80 -7.20 9.63
N THR A 131 6.94 -7.61 10.17
CA THR A 131 6.97 -8.52 11.32
C THR A 131 6.33 -7.85 12.54
N TRP A 132 5.34 -8.54 13.12
CA TRP A 132 4.50 -8.10 14.25
C TRP A 132 3.58 -6.89 14.01
N ALA A 133 3.30 -6.53 12.76
CA ALA A 133 2.50 -5.34 12.44
C ALA A 133 1.07 -5.31 13.04
N GLU A 134 0.49 -6.49 13.26
CA GLU A 134 -0.85 -6.62 13.85
C GLU A 134 -0.83 -6.53 15.38
N ASN A 135 0.34 -6.57 16.00
CA ASN A 135 0.48 -6.40 17.44
C ASN A 135 0.61 -4.92 17.79
N GLN A 136 -0.46 -4.38 18.40
CA GLN A 136 -0.56 -2.96 18.77
C GLN A 136 0.47 -2.51 19.82
N ASN A 137 1.18 -3.42 20.48
CA ASN A 137 2.29 -3.08 21.38
C ASN A 137 3.57 -2.70 20.62
N TYR A 138 3.70 -3.18 19.38
CA TYR A 138 4.91 -3.00 18.55
C TYR A 138 4.68 -2.04 17.40
N TRP A 139 3.50 -2.07 16.78
CA TRP A 139 3.15 -1.21 15.65
C TRP A 139 1.78 -0.59 15.85
N THR A 140 1.56 0.56 15.21
CA THR A 140 0.24 1.19 15.08
C THR A 140 0.03 1.66 13.66
N TRP A 141 -1.21 1.63 13.23
CA TRP A 141 -1.61 2.08 11.91
C TRP A 141 -2.26 3.46 12.02
N GLU A 142 -1.71 4.43 11.28
CA GLU A 142 -2.22 5.81 11.26
C GLU A 142 -2.71 6.15 9.86
N GLN A 143 -3.88 6.79 9.77
CA GLN A 143 -4.40 7.26 8.49
C GLN A 143 -3.85 8.66 8.17
N LYS A 144 -3.32 8.81 6.95
CA LYS A 144 -2.85 10.10 6.43
C LYS A 144 -3.56 10.40 5.11
N LYS A 145 -3.94 11.66 4.89
CA LYS A 145 -4.39 12.12 3.57
C LYS A 145 -3.24 12.06 2.58
N GLU A 146 -3.48 11.50 1.41
CA GLU A 146 -2.49 11.57 0.35
C GLU A 146 -2.34 13.01 -0.16
N GLU A 147 -1.15 13.59 -0.02
CA GLU A 147 -0.87 15.00 -0.33
C GLU A 147 -0.54 15.23 -1.82
N SER A 148 -0.40 14.17 -2.63
CA SER A 148 0.07 14.25 -4.02
C SER A 148 -1.03 14.57 -5.06
N CYS A 149 -2.30 14.72 -4.68
CA CYS A 149 -3.39 14.98 -5.61
C CYS A 149 -3.87 16.44 -5.57
N TYR A 150 -3.46 17.26 -6.54
CA TYR A 150 -4.08 18.58 -6.77
C TYR A 150 -5.27 18.53 -7.75
N VAL A 151 -5.51 17.40 -8.46
CA VAL A 151 -6.49 17.33 -9.55
C VAL A 151 -7.48 16.13 -9.46
N CYS A 152 -7.36 15.24 -8.48
CA CYS A 152 -8.39 14.22 -8.26
C CYS A 152 -9.05 14.42 -6.90
N CYS A 153 -10.30 14.86 -6.93
CA CYS A 153 -11.18 14.93 -5.77
C CYS A 153 -11.33 13.55 -5.13
N SER A 154 -10.49 13.23 -4.15
CA SER A 154 -10.91 12.53 -2.94
C SER A 154 -9.78 12.70 -1.94
N GLY A 155 -10.06 13.17 -0.73
CA GLY A 155 -9.13 13.11 0.39
C GLY A 155 -8.88 11.66 0.80
N SER A 156 -8.29 10.87 -0.11
CA SER A 156 -8.06 9.45 0.05
C SER A 156 -7.03 9.26 1.16
N MET A 157 -7.45 8.46 2.14
CA MET A 157 -6.66 8.12 3.30
C MET A 157 -5.82 6.90 2.96
N ILE A 158 -4.52 7.00 3.16
CA ILE A 158 -3.58 5.88 3.14
C ILE A 158 -3.21 5.52 4.57
N GLU A 159 -2.90 4.26 4.82
CA GLU A 159 -2.46 3.79 6.13
C GLU A 159 -0.93 3.70 6.19
N LEU A 160 -0.37 4.31 7.22
CA LEU A 160 1.06 4.32 7.54
C LEU A 160 1.33 3.35 8.69
N ALA A 161 2.42 2.59 8.62
CA ALA A 161 2.86 1.75 9.72
C ALA A 161 3.83 2.54 10.63
N LYS A 162 3.43 2.80 11.87
CA LYS A 162 4.24 3.50 12.86
C LYS A 162 4.78 2.53 13.90
N LEU A 163 6.10 2.48 13.99
CA LEU A 163 6.83 1.66 14.93
C LEU A 163 6.76 2.26 16.34
N LYS A 164 6.17 1.53 17.28
CA LYS A 164 6.23 1.85 18.71
C LYS A 164 7.56 1.42 19.28
N ARG A 165 7.84 0.11 19.25
CA ARG A 165 9.13 -0.45 19.70
C ARG A 165 9.35 -1.87 19.18
N VAL A 166 10.53 -2.20 18.66
CA VAL A 166 10.95 -3.59 18.33
C VAL A 166 12.45 -3.76 18.47
N CYS A 167 12.94 -4.93 18.87
CA CYS A 167 14.36 -5.28 18.72
C CYS A 167 14.67 -5.95 17.37
N TRP A 168 13.70 -6.66 16.79
CA TRP A 168 13.76 -7.26 15.45
C TRP A 168 12.94 -6.41 14.48
N LEU A 169 13.62 -5.63 13.64
CA LEU A 169 12.98 -4.93 12.54
C LEU A 169 13.08 -5.80 11.29
N GLU A 170 11.95 -6.10 10.67
CA GLU A 170 11.91 -6.83 9.41
C GLU A 170 10.67 -6.47 8.61
N VAL A 171 10.90 -6.00 7.39
CA VAL A 171 9.87 -5.57 6.45
C VAL A 171 10.20 -6.13 5.08
N HIS A 172 9.22 -6.76 4.44
CA HIS A 172 9.32 -7.34 3.11
C HIS A 172 8.23 -6.80 2.18
N GLY A 173 8.58 -6.62 0.92
CA GLY A 173 7.67 -6.29 -0.16
C GLY A 173 7.95 -7.15 -1.37
N LYS A 174 6.92 -7.34 -2.20
CA LYS A 174 7.03 -8.02 -3.49
C LYS A 174 6.40 -7.15 -4.57
N PHE A 175 7.02 -7.13 -5.75
CA PHE A 175 6.51 -6.36 -6.87
C PHE A 175 6.78 -7.09 -8.18
N ASP A 176 5.79 -7.12 -9.07
CA ASP A 176 5.91 -7.74 -10.38
C ASP A 176 6.57 -6.77 -11.38
N ILE A 177 7.75 -7.15 -11.89
CA ILE A 177 8.52 -6.32 -12.82
C ILE A 177 7.76 -6.10 -14.14
N GLY A 178 6.85 -7.00 -14.53
CA GLY A 178 6.05 -6.82 -15.75
C GLY A 178 5.11 -5.61 -15.74
N MET A 179 4.91 -4.98 -14.57
CA MET A 179 4.08 -3.78 -14.41
C MET A 179 4.84 -2.47 -14.74
N VAL A 180 6.17 -2.48 -14.70
CA VAL A 180 6.98 -1.30 -15.05
C VAL A 180 7.31 -1.25 -16.55
N SER A 181 7.63 -0.06 -17.06
CA SER A 181 7.92 0.13 -18.49
C SER A 181 9.28 -0.50 -18.87
N PRO A 182 9.36 -1.34 -19.91
CA PRO A 182 10.61 -1.95 -20.33
C PRO A 182 11.60 -0.93 -20.91
N GLY A 183 12.89 -1.24 -20.85
CA GLY A 183 13.98 -0.40 -21.34
C GLY A 183 14.35 0.79 -20.43
N VAL A 184 13.69 0.92 -19.28
CA VAL A 184 13.87 2.06 -18.36
C VAL A 184 14.64 1.62 -17.11
N LEU A 185 15.58 2.47 -16.65
CA LEU A 185 16.25 2.31 -15.38
C LEU A 185 15.32 2.75 -14.24
N TYR A 186 15.00 1.85 -13.33
CA TYR A 186 14.17 2.09 -12.17
C TYR A 186 14.99 2.12 -10.89
N GLN A 187 14.66 3.06 -10.01
CA GLN A 187 15.08 3.04 -8.61
C GLN A 187 13.95 2.49 -7.74
N VAL A 188 14.33 1.61 -6.81
CA VAL A 188 13.47 1.08 -5.75
C VAL A 188 13.87 1.70 -4.42
N SER A 189 12.92 2.23 -3.66
CA SER A 189 13.20 2.88 -2.36
C SER A 189 12.09 2.63 -1.35
N PHE A 190 12.42 2.53 -0.06
CA PHE A 190 11.43 2.68 1.01
C PHE A 190 11.15 4.17 1.25
N ILE A 191 9.88 4.54 1.35
CA ILE A 191 9.45 5.87 1.80
C ILE A 191 9.18 5.79 3.30
N VAL A 192 10.02 6.44 4.09
CA VAL A 192 9.92 6.43 5.55
C VAL A 192 10.08 7.82 6.15
N MET A 193 9.73 7.96 7.42
CA MET A 193 10.00 9.12 8.25
C MET A 193 10.52 8.64 9.60
N LEU A 194 11.54 9.32 10.13
CA LEU A 194 11.96 9.15 11.52
C LEU A 194 11.38 10.27 12.36
N LYS A 195 10.72 9.91 13.47
CA LYS A 195 10.24 10.88 14.46
C LYS A 195 11.40 11.53 15.21
N ASP A 196 11.17 12.72 15.75
CA ASP A 196 12.15 13.38 16.63
C ASP A 196 12.48 12.51 17.85
N SER A 197 11.48 11.80 18.38
CA SER A 197 11.63 10.84 19.48
C SER A 197 12.10 9.44 19.05
N ALA A 198 12.58 9.26 17.81
CA ALA A 198 13.05 7.95 17.35
C ALA A 198 14.41 7.59 17.96
N GLU A 199 14.50 6.39 18.54
CA GLU A 199 15.66 5.86 19.27
C GLU A 199 16.05 4.46 18.77
N GLY A 200 17.29 4.02 19.05
CA GLY A 200 17.76 2.66 18.78
C GLY A 200 18.31 2.40 17.38
N TRP A 201 18.67 3.46 16.66
CA TRP A 201 19.09 3.43 15.26
C TRP A 201 20.61 3.52 15.06
N GLU A 202 21.40 3.32 16.11
CA GLU A 202 22.86 3.37 16.08
C GLU A 202 23.46 2.25 15.22
N ILE A 203 22.74 1.14 15.09
CA ILE A 203 23.10 0.03 14.21
C ILE A 203 22.44 0.27 12.85
N PRO A 204 23.22 0.36 11.76
CA PRO A 204 22.67 0.54 10.42
C PRO A 204 21.71 -0.59 10.05
N ILE A 205 20.61 -0.23 9.40
CA ILE A 205 19.69 -1.22 8.84
C ILE A 205 20.28 -1.80 7.55
N ASN A 206 19.87 -3.01 7.19
CA ASN A 206 20.14 -3.58 5.89
C ASN A 206 18.93 -3.35 4.98
N VAL A 207 19.18 -2.97 3.73
CA VAL A 207 18.17 -2.95 2.68
C VAL A 207 18.64 -3.83 1.53
N ARG A 208 17.71 -4.61 0.97
CA ARG A 208 18.03 -5.61 -0.04
C ARG A 208 16.97 -5.70 -1.12
N LEU A 209 17.43 -5.75 -2.36
CA LEU A 209 16.65 -6.02 -3.56
C LEU A 209 17.12 -7.35 -4.18
N VAL A 210 16.18 -8.26 -4.43
CA VAL A 210 16.41 -9.51 -5.15
C VAL A 210 15.53 -9.49 -6.40
N LEU A 211 16.15 -9.56 -7.57
CA LEU A 211 15.46 -9.56 -8.85
C LEU A 211 15.11 -11.00 -9.29
N PRO A 212 14.13 -11.16 -10.21
CA PRO A 212 13.94 -12.41 -10.93
C PRO A 212 15.28 -12.91 -11.51
N GLY A 213 15.56 -14.20 -11.34
CA GLY A 213 16.86 -14.79 -11.68
C GLY A 213 17.90 -14.73 -10.57
N GLY A 214 17.57 -14.19 -9.39
CA GLY A 214 18.40 -14.31 -8.18
C GLY A 214 19.50 -13.26 -8.03
N ARG A 215 19.60 -12.29 -8.95
CA ARG A 215 20.53 -11.16 -8.80
C ARG A 215 20.15 -10.33 -7.56
N LYS A 216 21.10 -10.19 -6.65
CA LYS A 216 20.91 -9.51 -5.35
C LYS A 216 21.72 -8.21 -5.28
N GLN A 217 21.10 -7.18 -4.73
CA GLN A 217 21.74 -5.93 -4.28
C GLN A 217 21.43 -5.77 -2.80
N GLU A 218 22.43 -5.47 -1.98
CA GLU A 218 22.27 -5.29 -0.54
C GLU A 218 23.23 -4.22 -0.05
N GLN A 219 22.72 -3.31 0.77
CA GLN A 219 23.51 -2.22 1.36
C GLN A 219 23.05 -1.92 2.77
N ARG A 220 23.93 -1.28 3.54
CA ARG A 220 23.64 -0.79 4.89
C ARG A 220 23.33 0.69 4.85
N GLU A 221 22.32 1.09 5.63
CA GLU A 221 21.87 2.47 5.72
C GLU A 221 21.87 2.93 7.18
N ASN A 222 22.64 3.97 7.47
CA ASN A 222 22.63 4.60 8.78
C ASN A 222 21.44 5.58 8.86
N LEU A 223 20.49 5.27 9.73
CA LEU A 223 19.32 6.11 9.93
C LEU A 223 19.59 7.31 10.83
N MET A 224 20.66 7.31 11.63
CA MET A 224 21.05 8.45 12.47
C MET A 224 21.45 9.68 11.65
N ASP A 225 21.96 9.48 10.44
CA ASP A 225 22.40 10.55 9.55
C ASP A 225 21.24 11.15 8.73
N LYS A 226 20.04 10.58 8.84
CA LYS A 226 18.87 11.02 8.07
C LYS A 226 18.08 12.09 8.82
N SER A 227 17.39 12.94 8.06
CA SER A 227 16.56 13.99 8.63
C SER A 227 15.35 13.42 9.37
N ARG A 228 15.05 14.01 10.53
CA ARG A 228 13.86 13.73 11.33
C ARG A 228 12.67 14.59 10.88
N GLU A 229 11.46 14.11 11.20
CA GLU A 229 10.16 14.72 10.87
C GLU A 229 9.96 15.06 9.38
N ARG A 230 10.71 14.39 8.49
CA ARG A 230 10.58 14.53 7.04
C ARG A 230 10.52 13.16 6.38
N TRP A 231 9.77 13.09 5.29
CA TRP A 231 9.78 11.90 4.43
C TRP A 231 11.13 11.83 3.71
N ILE A 232 11.74 10.65 3.79
CA ILE A 232 12.99 10.32 3.13
C ILE A 232 12.80 9.05 2.30
N GLU A 233 13.54 8.96 1.20
CA GLU A 233 13.65 7.73 0.41
C GLU A 233 14.94 7.01 0.79
N ILE A 234 14.80 5.81 1.36
CA ILE A 234 15.92 4.90 1.58
C ILE A 234 16.06 4.05 0.33
N ARG A 235 17.08 4.35 -0.47
CA ARG A 235 17.36 3.61 -1.71
C ARG A 235 17.72 2.17 -1.39
N VAL A 236 17.07 1.23 -2.07
CA VAL A 236 17.33 -0.21 -1.92
C VAL A 236 18.20 -0.74 -3.04
N GLY A 237 17.96 -0.25 -4.26
CA GLY A 237 18.70 -0.68 -5.45
C GLY A 237 18.08 -0.13 -6.73
N GLU A 238 18.67 -0.51 -7.85
CA GLU A 238 18.19 -0.13 -9.18
C GLU A 238 18.22 -1.29 -10.16
N PHE A 239 17.37 -1.24 -11.18
CA PHE A 239 17.36 -2.24 -12.23
C PHE A 239 16.85 -1.65 -13.55
N VAL A 240 17.33 -2.17 -14.67
CA VAL A 240 16.75 -1.87 -15.98
C VAL A 240 15.68 -2.92 -16.23
N ALA A 241 14.43 -2.49 -16.45
CA ALA A 241 13.35 -3.41 -16.77
C ALA A 241 13.54 -3.97 -18.19
N SER A 242 13.47 -5.28 -18.36
CA SER A 242 13.45 -5.93 -19.68
C SER A 242 12.08 -6.52 -20.01
N GLU A 243 11.70 -6.56 -21.28
CA GLU A 243 10.50 -7.30 -21.74
C GLU A 243 10.56 -8.80 -21.41
N LYS A 244 11.77 -9.33 -21.19
CA LYS A 244 12.01 -10.73 -20.84
C LYS A 244 12.00 -10.98 -19.33
N ASP A 245 12.02 -9.92 -18.52
CA ASP A 245 12.01 -10.04 -17.07
C ASP A 245 10.59 -10.36 -16.62
N ALA A 246 10.33 -11.65 -16.43
CA ALA A 246 9.09 -12.14 -15.85
C ALA A 246 9.32 -12.52 -14.38
N GLY A 247 8.41 -12.09 -13.50
CA GLY A 247 8.37 -12.51 -12.11
C GLY A 247 8.46 -11.38 -11.12
N GLN A 248 8.47 -11.76 -9.85
CA GLN A 248 8.46 -10.82 -8.73
C GLN A 248 9.88 -10.50 -8.29
N MET A 249 10.17 -9.22 -8.12
CA MET A 249 11.27 -8.80 -7.26
C MET A 249 10.85 -8.85 -5.79
N GLU A 250 11.81 -9.14 -4.94
CA GLU A 250 11.67 -9.11 -3.49
C GLU A 250 12.49 -7.96 -2.92
N ILE A 251 11.85 -7.15 -2.08
CA ILE A 251 12.42 -5.96 -1.47
C ILE A 251 12.36 -6.15 0.04
N SER A 252 13.44 -5.82 0.75
CA SER A 252 13.47 -5.98 2.21
C SER A 252 14.25 -4.87 2.90
N MET A 253 13.81 -4.53 4.12
CA MET A 253 14.47 -3.64 5.06
C MET A 253 14.47 -4.32 6.43
N TYR A 254 15.63 -4.55 7.01
CA TYR A 254 15.74 -5.34 8.23
C TYR A 254 16.96 -4.99 9.09
N GLU A 255 16.81 -5.17 10.39
CA GLU A 255 17.87 -5.14 11.38
C GLU A 255 17.38 -5.90 12.62
N TYR A 256 17.96 -7.07 12.86
CA TYR A 256 17.61 -7.95 13.97
C TYR A 256 18.84 -8.57 14.66
N GLU A 257 20.05 -8.25 14.19
CA GLU A 257 21.29 -8.82 14.72
C GLU A 257 21.78 -8.02 15.93
N GLY A 258 21.49 -6.73 15.96
CA GLY A 258 21.99 -5.79 16.96
C GLY A 258 21.32 -5.90 18.33
N GLY A 259 20.13 -6.48 18.41
CA GLY A 259 19.35 -6.60 19.66
C GLY A 259 18.83 -5.29 20.26
N MET A 260 19.20 -4.13 19.70
CA MET A 260 18.78 -2.81 20.16
C MET A 260 17.31 -2.56 19.88
N TRP A 261 16.57 -2.07 20.89
CA TRP A 261 15.18 -1.67 20.73
C TRP A 261 15.06 -0.37 19.95
N LYS A 262 14.27 -0.39 18.87
CA LYS A 262 14.06 0.69 17.92
C LYS A 262 12.67 1.27 18.04
N THR A 263 12.53 2.59 17.97
CA THR A 263 11.24 3.29 18.07
C THR A 263 11.12 4.38 17.00
N GLY A 264 9.90 4.85 16.73
CA GLY A 264 9.68 6.12 16.04
C GLY A 264 9.90 6.14 14.52
N LEU A 265 10.09 4.97 13.88
CA LEU A 265 10.04 4.85 12.41
C LEU A 265 8.59 4.84 11.93
N ILE A 266 8.30 5.58 10.86
CA ILE A 266 7.02 5.53 10.15
C ILE A 266 7.29 5.11 8.72
N ILE A 267 6.56 4.10 8.25
CA ILE A 267 6.68 3.56 6.90
C ILE A 267 5.42 3.94 6.13
N GLN A 268 5.60 4.64 5.01
CA GLN A 268 4.54 4.89 4.05
C GLN A 268 4.43 3.74 3.04
N GLY A 269 5.56 3.23 2.54
CA GLY A 269 5.57 2.17 1.55
C GLY A 269 6.89 2.05 0.78
N LEU A 270 6.82 1.44 -0.40
CA LEU A 270 7.88 1.28 -1.38
C LEU A 270 7.58 2.13 -2.61
N SER A 271 8.53 2.94 -3.09
CA SER A 271 8.47 3.59 -4.40
C SER A 271 9.27 2.83 -5.45
N ILE A 272 8.69 2.73 -6.65
CA ILE A 272 9.33 2.22 -7.86
C ILE A 272 9.10 3.27 -8.95
N LYS A 273 10.16 3.99 -9.32
CA LYS A 273 10.09 5.10 -10.29
C LYS A 273 11.33 5.14 -11.19
N PRO A 274 11.24 5.72 -12.39
CA PRO A 274 12.40 5.96 -13.24
C PRO A 274 13.51 6.71 -12.49
N ASN A 275 14.75 6.27 -12.68
CA ASN A 275 15.96 6.93 -12.20
C ASN A 275 16.59 7.68 -13.37
N ASN A 276 16.07 8.88 -13.64
CA ASN A 276 16.48 9.74 -14.75
C ASN A 276 17.62 10.69 -14.35
#